data_AF-A0A811PYJ9-F1
#
_entry.id   AF-A0A811PYJ9-F1
#
_cell.length_a   1.000
_cell.length_b   1.000
_cell.length_c   1.000
_cell.angle_alpha   90.00
_cell.angle_beta   90.00
_cell.angle_gamma   90.00
#
_symmetry.space_group_name_H-M   'P 1'
#
loop_
_entity.id
_entity.type
_entity.pdbx_description
1 polymer ?
#
loop_
_entity_poly.entity_id
_entity_poly.type
_entity_poly.pdbx_seq_one_letter_code
_entity_poly.pdbx_strand_id
1 'polypeptide(L)'
;MNWNLYRTNNLQHEHYVAFRCDEEITLVIPPVFNYCTKVLDPKEQIAARDLYWEAICSDDRKDRDWEKVEKVLLESIQKNPFVGEPYLVTAQLYLNMERYAEAKKEAEEGLKLLLEWGVSWDKRMTWESWVSWGRVMLDKAKESEWPRTAAGITNLGLVK
;
A
#
# COMPACT_ATOMS: atom_id res chain seq x y z
N MET A 1 -26.24 29.70 -3.23
CA MET A 1 -27.22 29.11 -4.16
C MET A 1 -27.90 27.97 -3.42
N ASN A 2 -29.18 28.15 -3.09
CA ASN A 2 -30.00 27.28 -2.24
C ASN A 2 -30.82 26.35 -3.13
N TRP A 3 -30.64 25.03 -3.01
CA TRP A 3 -31.45 24.02 -3.71
C TRP A 3 -32.39 23.32 -2.74
N ASN A 4 -33.44 24.02 -2.32
CA ASN A 4 -34.56 23.44 -1.58
C ASN A 4 -35.85 23.76 -2.32
N LEU A 5 -36.32 22.80 -3.12
CA LEU A 5 -37.64 22.62 -3.76
C LEU A 5 -37.39 21.35 -4.61
N TYR A 6 -37.94 20.17 -4.34
CA TYR A 6 -39.34 19.83 -4.16
C TYR A 6 -39.46 18.55 -3.34
N ARG A 7 -40.27 18.59 -2.28
CA ARG A 7 -40.87 17.40 -1.67
C ARG A 7 -42.29 17.30 -2.20
N THR A 8 -42.57 16.31 -3.04
CA THR A 8 -43.93 15.86 -3.33
C THR A 8 -43.95 14.33 -3.33
N ASN A 9 -44.67 13.77 -2.36
CA ASN A 9 -45.05 12.36 -2.29
C ASN A 9 -45.95 12.01 -3.48
N ASN A 10 -45.63 10.94 -4.21
CA ASN A 10 -46.63 9.93 -4.55
C ASN A 10 -45.99 8.62 -5.06
N LEU A 11 -46.57 7.52 -4.59
CA LEU A 11 -46.16 6.14 -4.78
C LEU A 11 -46.32 5.68 -6.24
N GLN A 12 -45.34 4.95 -6.78
CA GLN A 12 -45.54 3.62 -7.40
C GLN A 12 -44.23 3.03 -7.97
N HIS A 13 -43.88 1.84 -7.47
CA HIS A 13 -43.06 0.79 -8.09
C HIS A 13 -41.75 1.20 -8.78
N GLU A 14 -40.70 1.49 -7.99
CA GLU A 14 -39.34 1.22 -8.44
C GLU A 14 -38.96 -0.18 -7.97
N HIS A 15 -38.82 -1.10 -8.93
CA HIS A 15 -38.11 -2.36 -8.74
C HIS A 15 -36.70 -2.00 -8.24
N TYR A 16 -36.49 -2.05 -6.92
CA TYR A 16 -35.16 -2.24 -6.37
C TYR A 16 -34.68 -3.59 -6.88
N VAL A 17 -33.91 -3.58 -7.97
CA VAL A 17 -33.04 -4.70 -8.28
C VAL A 17 -32.04 -4.72 -7.13
N ALA A 18 -32.37 -5.49 -6.10
CA ALA A 18 -31.39 -5.90 -5.12
C ALA A 18 -30.26 -6.53 -5.95
N PHE A 19 -29.15 -5.81 -6.08
CA PHE A 19 -27.89 -6.41 -6.47
C PHE A 19 -27.67 -7.50 -5.42
N ARG A 20 -28.06 -8.73 -5.76
CA ARG A 20 -27.63 -9.90 -5.04
C ARG A 20 -26.12 -9.89 -5.23
N CYS A 21 -25.42 -9.46 -4.18
CA CYS A 21 -24.00 -9.60 -4.11
C CYS A 21 -23.72 -11.08 -4.37
N ASP A 22 -22.69 -11.40 -5.16
CA ASP A 22 -22.33 -12.76 -5.58
C ASP A 22 -21.87 -13.66 -4.40
N GLU A 23 -22.42 -13.46 -3.20
CA GLU A 23 -22.16 -14.17 -1.94
C GLU A 23 -22.49 -15.67 -2.02
N GLU A 24 -23.35 -16.07 -2.96
CA GLU A 24 -23.67 -17.48 -3.21
C GLU A 24 -22.57 -18.20 -4.03
N ILE A 25 -21.62 -17.46 -4.66
CA ILE A 25 -20.53 -18.06 -5.42
C ILE A 25 -19.48 -18.61 -4.46
N THR A 26 -19.42 -19.94 -4.35
CA THR A 26 -18.36 -20.62 -3.59
C THR A 26 -17.04 -20.53 -4.35
N LEU A 27 -16.15 -19.65 -3.90
CA LEU A 27 -14.80 -19.51 -4.45
C LEU A 27 -13.86 -20.54 -3.79
N VAL A 28 -13.48 -21.57 -4.53
CA VAL A 28 -12.36 -22.44 -4.14
C VAL A 28 -11.07 -21.70 -4.45
N ILE A 29 -10.37 -21.24 -3.42
CA ILE A 29 -9.12 -20.48 -3.57
C ILE A 29 -7.95 -21.47 -3.62
N PRO A 30 -7.29 -21.66 -4.78
CA PRO A 30 -6.10 -22.48 -4.83
C PRO A 30 -4.97 -21.81 -4.03
N PRO A 31 -3.99 -22.56 -3.52
CA PRO A 31 -2.79 -21.96 -2.96
C PRO A 31 -2.06 -21.20 -4.08
N VAL A 32 -2.02 -19.88 -3.99
CA VAL A 32 -1.37 -19.00 -4.98
C VAL A 32 -0.01 -18.52 -4.47
N PHE A 33 0.16 -18.41 -3.15
CA PHE A 33 1.35 -17.82 -2.56
C PHE A 33 2.43 -18.86 -2.27
N ASN A 34 3.68 -18.40 -2.25
CA ASN A 34 4.86 -19.21 -1.91
C ASN A 34 4.93 -20.51 -2.72
N TYR A 35 5.10 -20.41 -4.05
CA TYR A 35 5.17 -21.57 -4.95
C TYR A 35 3.95 -22.50 -4.84
N CYS A 36 2.76 -21.92 -4.74
CA CYS A 36 1.50 -22.64 -4.59
C CYS A 36 1.44 -23.56 -3.35
N THR A 37 2.14 -23.19 -2.27
CA THR A 37 2.13 -23.94 -1.00
C THR A 37 1.33 -23.25 0.10
N LYS A 38 0.97 -21.98 -0.07
CA LYS A 38 0.27 -21.20 0.94
C LYS A 38 -1.00 -20.56 0.39
N VAL A 39 -2.06 -20.70 1.17
CA VAL A 39 -3.28 -19.88 1.07
C VAL A 39 -3.20 -18.82 2.16
N LEU A 40 -3.49 -17.58 1.82
CA LEU A 40 -3.56 -16.50 2.81
C LEU A 40 -5.02 -16.30 3.23
N ASP A 41 -5.27 -16.31 4.54
CA ASP A 41 -6.62 -16.16 5.09
C ASP A 41 -7.22 -14.79 4.69
N PRO A 42 -8.48 -14.74 4.22
CA PRO A 42 -9.12 -13.49 3.83
C PRO A 42 -9.13 -12.41 4.93
N LYS A 43 -9.23 -12.80 6.21
CA LYS A 43 -9.21 -11.86 7.34
C LYS A 43 -7.83 -11.26 7.53
N GLU A 44 -6.77 -12.04 7.32
CA GLU A 44 -5.40 -11.55 7.38
C GLU A 44 -5.10 -10.58 6.23
N GLN A 45 -5.67 -10.81 5.04
CA GLN A 45 -5.58 -9.88 3.90
C GLN A 45 -6.25 -8.53 4.21
N ILE A 46 -7.45 -8.57 4.80
CA ILE A 46 -8.19 -7.37 5.22
C ILE A 46 -7.41 -6.63 6.31
N ALA A 47 -6.93 -7.34 7.32
CA ALA A 47 -6.15 -6.75 8.40
C ALA A 47 -4.85 -6.09 7.88
N ALA A 48 -4.12 -6.75 6.99
CA ALA A 48 -2.93 -6.19 6.35
C ALA A 48 -3.26 -4.90 5.58
N ARG A 49 -4.34 -4.90 4.79
CA ARG A 49 -4.82 -3.70 4.08
C ARG A 49 -5.11 -2.55 5.04
N ASP A 50 -5.84 -2.82 6.11
CA ASP A 50 -6.29 -1.79 7.04
C ASP A 50 -5.12 -1.21 7.83
N LEU A 51 -4.15 -2.05 8.24
CA LEU A 51 -2.90 -1.62 8.88
C LEU A 51 -2.04 -0.79 7.93
N TYR A 52 -1.84 -1.26 6.69
CA TYR A 52 -1.14 -0.47 5.67
C TYR A 52 -1.80 0.89 5.46
N TRP A 53 -3.13 0.92 5.36
CA TRP A 53 -3.88 2.17 5.19
C TRP A 53 -3.73 3.10 6.40
N GLU A 54 -3.79 2.57 7.62
CA GLU A 54 -3.53 3.34 8.85
C GLU A 54 -2.14 3.98 8.81
N ALA A 55 -1.11 3.22 8.42
CA ALA A 55 0.25 3.72 8.31
C ALA A 55 0.34 4.88 7.31
N ILE A 56 -0.30 4.77 6.14
CA ILE A 56 -0.25 5.84 5.13
C ILE A 56 -1.04 7.08 5.58
N CYS A 57 -2.22 6.91 6.16
CA CYS A 57 -3.06 8.03 6.61
C CYS A 57 -2.54 8.72 7.88
N SER A 58 -1.49 8.20 8.51
CA SER A 58 -0.86 8.81 9.69
C SER A 58 -0.17 10.17 9.41
N ASP A 59 -0.11 10.63 8.16
CA ASP A 59 0.60 11.85 7.69
C ASP A 59 0.08 13.19 8.25
N ASP A 60 -1.15 13.26 8.76
CA ASP A 60 -1.79 14.54 9.08
C ASP A 60 -1.40 15.17 10.44
N ARG A 61 -0.38 14.63 11.15
CA ARG A 61 -0.03 15.11 12.50
C ARG A 61 1.38 15.68 12.55
N LYS A 62 1.49 16.92 13.07
CA LYS A 62 2.75 17.65 13.28
C LYS A 62 3.78 16.90 14.16
N ASP A 63 3.32 15.96 14.98
CA ASP A 63 4.14 15.10 15.83
C ASP A 63 3.99 13.65 15.35
N ARG A 64 4.59 13.36 14.18
CA ARG A 64 4.56 12.01 13.61
C ARG A 64 5.45 11.08 14.43
N ASP A 65 4.81 10.12 15.08
CA ASP A 65 5.48 9.02 15.79
C ASP A 65 5.92 7.95 14.77
N TRP A 66 7.17 8.06 14.34
CA TRP A 66 7.74 7.17 13.34
C TRP A 66 7.90 5.72 13.83
N GLU A 67 8.08 5.49 15.14
CA GLU A 67 8.15 4.14 15.72
C GLU A 67 6.78 3.46 15.68
N LYS A 68 5.71 4.21 15.94
CA LYS A 68 4.35 3.69 15.79
C LYS A 68 4.08 3.30 14.33
N VAL A 69 4.45 4.14 13.37
CA VAL A 69 4.28 3.85 11.94
C VAL A 69 5.08 2.62 11.53
N GLU A 70 6.33 2.49 11.98
CA GLU A 70 7.17 1.29 11.77
C GLU A 70 6.44 0.04 12.26
N LYS A 71 5.94 0.06 13.50
CA LYS A 71 5.25 -1.09 14.09
C LYS A 71 4.02 -1.52 13.28
N VAL A 72 3.20 -0.56 12.86
CA VAL A 72 1.98 -0.83 12.06
C VAL A 72 2.34 -1.43 10.69
N LEU A 73 3.39 -0.91 10.03
CA LEU A 73 3.86 -1.45 8.75
C LEU A 73 4.41 -2.87 8.90
N LEU A 74 5.21 -3.13 9.94
CA LEU A 74 5.74 -4.47 10.22
C LEU A 74 4.62 -5.46 10.52
N GLU A 75 3.57 -5.05 11.24
CA GLU A 75 2.39 -5.87 11.48
C GLU A 75 1.64 -6.16 10.17
N SER A 76 1.46 -5.14 9.31
CA SER A 76 0.89 -5.32 7.97
C SER A 76 1.67 -6.35 7.14
N ILE A 77 3.00 -6.27 7.16
CA ILE A 77 3.89 -7.21 6.45
C ILE A 77 3.76 -8.62 7.03
N GLN A 78 3.70 -8.76 8.35
CA GLN A 78 3.52 -10.06 8.99
C GLN A 78 2.20 -10.72 8.58
N LYS A 79 1.13 -9.91 8.48
CA LYS A 79 -0.21 -10.35 8.05
C LYS A 79 -0.25 -10.72 6.57
N ASN A 80 0.42 -9.96 5.71
CA ASN A 80 0.51 -10.27 4.28
C ASN A 80 1.93 -10.00 3.74
N PRO A 81 2.82 -11.00 3.77
CA PRO A 81 4.22 -10.83 3.36
C PRO A 81 4.41 -10.88 1.84
N PHE A 82 3.33 -11.01 1.06
CA PHE A 82 3.40 -11.23 -0.38
C PHE A 82 3.13 -9.96 -1.20
N VAL A 83 2.94 -8.82 -0.54
CA VAL A 83 2.68 -7.52 -1.17
C VAL A 83 3.90 -6.64 -1.01
N GLY A 84 4.38 -6.02 -2.10
CA GLY A 84 5.63 -5.27 -2.08
C GLY A 84 5.52 -3.85 -1.52
N GLU A 85 4.37 -3.20 -1.65
CA GLU A 85 4.20 -1.79 -1.27
C GLU A 85 4.43 -1.51 0.23
N PRO A 86 3.94 -2.32 1.19
CA PRO A 86 4.28 -2.15 2.61
C PRO A 86 5.78 -2.19 2.88
N TYR A 87 6.53 -3.05 2.19
CA TYR A 87 8.00 -3.11 2.29
C TYR A 87 8.64 -1.83 1.77
N LEU A 88 8.20 -1.34 0.61
CA LEU A 88 8.72 -0.09 0.04
C LEU A 88 8.44 1.14 0.91
N VAL A 89 7.27 1.20 1.53
CA VAL A 89 6.93 2.28 2.47
C VAL A 89 7.77 2.18 3.74
N THR A 90 8.04 0.96 4.23
CA THR A 90 8.97 0.72 5.33
C THR A 90 10.40 1.11 4.97
N ALA A 91 10.83 0.85 3.74
CA ALA A 91 12.14 1.29 3.25
C ALA A 91 12.26 2.82 3.24
N GLN A 92 11.22 3.53 2.78
CA GLN A 92 11.18 4.99 2.82
C GLN A 92 11.25 5.52 4.25
N LEU A 93 10.54 4.87 5.18
CA LEU A 93 10.60 5.20 6.60
C LEU A 93 12.03 5.08 7.15
N TYR A 94 12.73 3.98 6.84
CA TYR A 94 14.11 3.78 7.26
C TYR A 94 15.09 4.76 6.61
N LEU A 95 14.87 5.13 5.35
CA LEU A 95 15.67 6.19 4.70
C LEU A 95 15.51 7.53 5.42
N ASN A 96 14.29 7.89 5.82
CA ASN A 96 14.04 9.11 6.60
C ASN A 96 14.71 9.08 7.98
N MET A 97 14.92 7.89 8.56
CA MET A 97 15.63 7.68 9.83
C MET A 97 17.15 7.44 9.66
N GLU A 98 17.67 7.48 8.43
CA GLU A 98 19.09 7.17 8.11
C GLU A 98 19.51 5.73 8.47
N ARG A 99 18.53 4.82 8.57
CA ARG A 99 18.70 3.37 8.79
C ARG A 99 18.92 2.66 7.46
N TYR A 100 20.03 2.95 6.81
CA TYR A 100 20.28 2.55 5.41
C TYR A 100 20.35 1.04 5.19
N ALA A 101 20.86 0.28 6.15
CA ALA A 101 20.98 -1.18 6.02
C ALA A 101 19.59 -1.85 6.01
N GLU A 102 18.71 -1.43 6.91
CA GLU A 102 17.33 -1.88 6.95
C GLU A 102 16.55 -1.39 5.73
N ALA A 103 16.72 -0.12 5.35
CA ALA A 103 16.10 0.43 4.15
C ALA A 103 16.42 -0.38 2.89
N LYS A 104 17.70 -0.75 2.71
CA LYS A 104 18.14 -1.57 1.59
C LYS A 104 17.41 -2.91 1.56
N LYS A 105 17.35 -3.60 2.70
CA LYS A 105 16.71 -4.92 2.81
C LYS A 105 15.22 -4.86 2.44
N GLU A 106 14.49 -3.90 3.00
CA GLU A 106 13.06 -3.76 2.72
C GLU A 106 12.81 -3.30 1.28
N ALA A 107 13.65 -2.43 0.72
CA ALA A 107 13.56 -2.01 -0.68
C ALA A 107 13.79 -3.18 -1.65
N GLU A 108 14.77 -4.05 -1.37
CA GLU A 108 15.06 -5.24 -2.17
C GLU A 108 13.88 -6.23 -2.18
N GLU A 109 13.30 -6.53 -1.01
CA GLU A 109 12.17 -7.46 -0.94
C GLU A 109 10.90 -6.87 -1.58
N GLY A 110 10.61 -5.58 -1.33
CA GLY A 110 9.46 -4.91 -1.93
C GLY A 110 9.53 -4.85 -3.46
N LEU A 111 10.71 -4.56 -4.00
CA LEU A 111 10.94 -4.59 -5.46
C LEU A 111 10.80 -6.00 -6.04
N LYS A 112 11.38 -7.01 -5.38
CA LYS A 112 11.26 -8.40 -5.82
C LYS A 112 9.79 -8.81 -5.93
N LEU A 113 8.99 -8.54 -4.89
CA LEU A 113 7.56 -8.83 -4.91
C LEU A 113 6.84 -8.10 -6.05
N LEU A 114 7.04 -6.79 -6.21
CA LEU A 114 6.43 -6.06 -7.32
C LEU A 114 6.78 -6.65 -8.70
N LEU A 115 8.01 -7.09 -8.90
CA LEU A 115 8.46 -7.70 -10.15
C LEU A 115 7.87 -9.11 -10.36
N GLU A 116 7.70 -9.90 -9.30
CA GLU A 116 7.08 -11.22 -9.36
C GLU A 116 5.58 -11.14 -9.70
N TRP A 117 4.86 -10.17 -9.11
CA TRP A 117 3.41 -10.02 -9.34
C TRP A 117 3.06 -9.25 -10.61
N GLY A 118 3.88 -8.26 -10.98
CA GLY A 118 3.63 -7.42 -12.17
C GLY A 118 2.39 -6.52 -12.06
N VAL A 119 1.83 -6.34 -10.86
CA VAL A 119 0.67 -5.48 -10.61
C VAL A 119 0.82 -4.78 -9.26
N SER A 120 0.28 -3.57 -9.14
CA SER A 120 0.21 -2.88 -7.84
C SER A 120 -0.99 -3.37 -7.03
N TRP A 121 -0.78 -3.61 -5.74
CA TRP A 121 -1.84 -3.76 -4.74
C TRP A 121 -2.43 -2.39 -4.36
N ASP A 122 -1.58 -1.38 -4.15
CA ASP A 122 -2.03 0.00 -3.94
C ASP A 122 -2.30 0.68 -5.29
N LYS A 123 -3.58 1.00 -5.53
CA LYS A 123 -4.07 1.57 -6.79
C LYS A 123 -3.93 3.09 -6.89
N ARG A 124 -3.47 3.78 -5.85
CA ARG A 124 -3.21 5.23 -5.90
C ARG A 124 -2.01 5.59 -6.77
N MET A 125 -1.11 4.63 -6.96
CA MET A 125 0.07 4.75 -7.82
C MET A 125 0.11 3.58 -8.80
N THR A 126 0.67 3.83 -9.99
CA THR A 126 0.84 2.76 -10.97
C THR A 126 1.95 1.81 -10.53
N TRP A 127 1.94 0.59 -11.07
CA TRP A 127 2.99 -0.38 -10.82
C TRP A 127 4.37 0.14 -11.23
N GLU A 128 4.47 0.81 -12.39
CA GLU A 128 5.72 1.40 -12.88
C GLU A 128 6.23 2.49 -11.94
N SER A 129 5.31 3.24 -11.31
CA SER A 129 5.65 4.27 -10.34
C SER A 129 6.26 3.65 -9.08
N TRP A 130 5.65 2.56 -8.58
CA TRP A 130 6.19 1.80 -7.45
C TRP A 130 7.55 1.16 -7.75
N VAL A 131 7.72 0.57 -8.93
CA VAL A 131 9.01 -0.02 -9.34
C VAL A 131 10.09 1.04 -9.47
N SER A 132 9.78 2.17 -10.11
CA SER A 132 10.71 3.29 -10.23
C SER A 132 11.12 3.82 -8.86
N TRP A 133 10.15 4.02 -7.97
CA TRP A 133 10.41 4.52 -6.62
C TRP A 133 11.23 3.54 -5.77
N GLY A 134 10.88 2.25 -5.80
CA GLY A 134 11.64 1.22 -5.11
C GLY A 134 13.11 1.17 -5.54
N ARG A 135 13.39 1.32 -6.86
CA ARG A 135 14.77 1.35 -7.39
C ARG A 135 15.55 2.55 -6.89
N VAL A 136 14.95 3.73 -6.91
CA VAL A 136 15.54 4.96 -6.35
C VAL A 136 15.89 4.76 -4.87
N MET A 137 14.95 4.24 -4.06
CA MET A 137 15.19 3.98 -2.65
C MET A 137 16.30 2.96 -2.42
N LEU A 138 16.34 1.89 -3.21
CA LEU A 138 17.38 0.88 -3.13
C LEU A 138 18.77 1.47 -3.46
N ASP A 139 18.88 2.25 -4.52
CA ASP A 139 20.14 2.86 -4.92
C ASP A 139 20.61 3.88 -3.88
N LYS A 140 19.70 4.70 -3.36
CA LYS A 140 19.97 5.65 -2.28
C LYS A 140 20.36 4.99 -0.97
N ALA A 141 19.74 3.86 -0.63
CA ALA A 141 20.13 3.06 0.53
C ALA A 141 21.56 2.49 0.38
N LYS A 142 21.95 2.05 -0.83
CA LYS A 142 23.33 1.57 -1.11
C LYS A 142 24.35 2.70 -1.01
N GLU A 143 24.00 3.89 -1.46
CA GLU A 143 24.84 5.09 -1.37
C GLU A 143 24.89 5.68 0.05
N SER A 144 24.00 5.24 0.95
CA SER A 144 23.82 5.82 2.29
C SER A 144 23.49 7.31 2.24
N GLU A 145 22.68 7.71 1.26
CA GLU A 145 22.26 9.10 1.04
C GLU A 145 20.75 9.20 0.92
N TRP A 146 20.13 10.15 1.61
CA TRP A 146 18.71 10.47 1.42
C TRP A 146 18.45 11.97 1.50
N PRO A 147 17.68 12.57 0.55
CA PRO A 147 17.39 13.99 0.60
C PRO A 147 16.51 14.36 1.80
N ARG A 148 16.88 15.45 2.50
CA ARG A 148 16.13 15.94 3.67
C ARG A 148 15.09 17.02 3.34
N THR A 149 14.96 17.39 2.07
CA THR A 149 14.02 18.43 1.63
C THR A 149 13.06 17.86 0.60
N ALA A 150 11.82 18.36 0.60
CA ALA A 150 10.82 17.97 -0.39
C ALA A 150 11.31 18.19 -1.83
N ALA A 151 11.99 19.32 -2.09
CA ALA A 151 12.62 19.60 -3.38
C ALA A 151 13.68 18.57 -3.76
N GLY A 152 14.51 18.14 -2.80
CA GLY A 152 15.50 17.09 -3.01
C GLY A 152 14.87 15.75 -3.37
N ILE A 153 13.74 15.40 -2.74
CA ILE A 153 12.97 14.19 -3.06
C ILE A 153 12.41 14.25 -4.48
N THR A 154 11.81 15.37 -4.89
CA THR A 154 11.31 15.56 -6.26
C THR A 154 12.41 15.42 -7.31
N ASN A 155 13.62 15.86 -6.99
CA ASN A 155 14.77 15.79 -7.91
C ASN A 155 15.34 14.38 -8.07
N LEU A 156 14.96 13.40 -7.24
CA LEU A 156 15.43 12.02 -7.38
C LEU A 156 14.98 11.36 -8.69
N GLY A 157 13.86 11.81 -9.26
CA GLY A 157 13.33 11.30 -10.53
C GLY A 157 13.97 11.93 -11.78
N LEU A 158 14.87 12.91 -11.62
CA LEU A 158 15.50 13.59 -12.74
C LEU A 158 16.76 12.84 -13.17
N VAL A 159 16.73 12.31 -14.39
CA VAL A 159 17.92 11.73 -15.05
C VAL A 159 18.77 12.88 -15.60
N LYS A 160 20.09 12.83 -15.37
CA LYS A 160 21.05 13.79 -15.96
C LYS A 160 21.24 13.55 -17.46
#